data_AF-A0AAD1DUF9-F1
#
_entry.id   AF-A0AAD1DUF9-F1
#
_cell.length_a   1.000
_cell.length_b   1.000
_cell.length_c   1.000
_cell.angle_alpha   90.00
_cell.angle_beta   90.00
_cell.angle_gamma   90.00
#
_symmetry.space_group_name_H-M   'P 1'
#
loop_
_entity.id
_entity.type
_entity.pdbx_description
1 polymer ?
#
loop_
_entity_poly.entity_id
_entity_poly.type
_entity_poly.pdbx_seq_one_letter_code
_entity_poly.pdbx_strand_id
1 'polypeptide(L)'
;MKPQTNIELIIIGGSAGSLQVIIEMIKKLNDTLTVPMVLVLHRKAQSGNILQTLLQQFTRIPVVEIEDKTEVRENTIYIVPADYHVLFENRKNMSLDSSEKMNYSRPSIDVSFRSAAEIYGENMIAVLLSGANADGVEGLSHIKRNNGKVWIQDPETAEVDYMPRHAKEEIDYDLIIKPADLADYINRLSYN
;
A
#
# COMPACT_ATOMS: atom_id res chain seq x y z
N MET A 1 17.45 15.85 19.01
CA MET A 1 16.84 15.95 17.66
C MET A 1 16.29 14.58 17.33
N LYS A 2 15.01 14.43 16.98
CA LYS A 2 14.52 13.16 16.43
C LYS A 2 15.26 12.94 15.10
N PRO A 3 15.78 11.74 14.80
CA PRO A 3 16.36 11.48 13.49
C PRO A 3 15.30 11.77 12.41
N GLN A 4 15.69 12.48 11.36
CA GLN A 4 14.91 12.57 10.13
C GLN A 4 14.76 11.13 9.61
N THR A 5 13.57 10.55 9.73
CA THR A 5 13.29 9.19 9.25
C THR A 5 13.26 9.22 7.73
N ASN A 6 14.26 8.64 7.06
CA ASN A 6 14.24 8.43 5.62
C ASN A 6 13.20 7.34 5.30
N ILE A 7 12.20 7.64 4.48
CA ILE A 7 11.18 6.66 4.09
C ILE A 7 11.71 5.88 2.88
N GLU A 8 11.68 4.56 2.98
CA GLU A 8 12.21 3.63 1.99
C GLU A 8 11.13 2.77 1.33
N LEU A 9 9.92 2.71 1.90
CA LEU A 9 8.79 2.02 1.28
C LEU A 9 7.46 2.71 1.60
N ILE A 10 6.59 2.81 0.59
CA ILE A 10 5.16 3.08 0.76
C ILE A 10 4.40 1.81 0.37
N ILE A 11 3.56 1.30 1.26
CA ILE A 11 2.65 0.19 0.95
C ILE A 11 1.21 0.65 1.11
N ILE A 12 0.37 0.40 0.10
CA ILE A 12 -1.02 0.87 0.05
C ILE A 12 -1.94 -0.35 -0.06
N GLY A 13 -2.79 -0.53 0.95
CA GLY A 13 -3.82 -1.55 1.01
C GLY A 13 -5.20 -1.00 0.65
N GLY A 14 -5.99 -1.74 -0.12
CA GLY A 14 -7.36 -1.34 -0.44
C GLY A 14 -8.22 -2.43 -1.06
N SER A 15 -9.53 -2.20 -1.08
CA SER A 15 -10.52 -3.13 -1.63
C SER A 15 -11.61 -2.38 -2.41
N ALA A 16 -12.88 -2.69 -2.19
CA ALA A 16 -14.01 -2.00 -2.81
C ALA A 16 -13.91 -0.47 -2.62
N GLY A 17 -13.94 0.28 -3.72
CA GLY A 17 -13.80 1.75 -3.73
C GLY A 17 -12.37 2.30 -3.78
N SER A 18 -11.34 1.46 -3.57
CA SER A 18 -9.95 1.95 -3.51
C SER A 18 -9.35 2.29 -4.88
N LEU A 19 -9.80 1.65 -5.96
CA LEU A 19 -9.21 1.81 -7.30
C LEU A 19 -9.33 3.26 -7.81
N GLN A 20 -10.48 3.90 -7.61
CA GLN A 20 -10.68 5.28 -8.04
C GLN A 20 -9.76 6.24 -7.27
N VAL A 21 -9.57 6.01 -5.96
CA VAL A 21 -8.63 6.79 -5.13
C VAL A 21 -7.20 6.65 -5.66
N ILE A 22 -6.79 5.43 -6.02
CA ILE A 22 -5.45 5.16 -6.55
C ILE A 22 -5.24 5.81 -7.92
N ILE A 23 -6.23 5.74 -8.82
CA ILE A 23 -6.14 6.38 -10.14
C ILE A 23 -5.99 7.90 -9.99
N GLU A 24 -6.80 8.54 -9.15
CA GLU A 24 -6.72 9.99 -8.93
C GLU A 24 -5.43 10.43 -8.24
N MET A 25 -4.90 9.59 -7.35
CA MET A 25 -3.58 9.81 -6.75
C MET A 25 -2.48 9.72 -7.79
N ILE A 26 -2.43 8.64 -8.59
CA ILE A 26 -1.39 8.41 -9.60
C ILE A 26 -1.32 9.54 -10.63
N LYS A 27 -2.48 10.05 -11.09
CA LYS A 27 -2.56 11.19 -12.02
C LYS A 27 -1.89 12.48 -11.49
N LYS A 28 -1.75 12.60 -10.17
CA LYS A 28 -1.24 13.80 -9.48
C LYS A 28 0.15 13.58 -8.86
N LEU A 29 0.71 12.37 -8.98
CA LEU A 29 2.10 12.13 -8.58
C LEU A 29 3.04 12.90 -9.51
N ASN A 30 4.19 13.32 -8.98
CA ASN A 30 5.28 13.81 -9.80
C ASN A 30 5.77 12.73 -10.78
N ASP A 31 6.44 13.11 -11.86
CA ASP A 31 6.99 12.18 -12.86
C ASP A 31 8.05 11.20 -12.30
N THR A 32 8.55 11.47 -11.09
CA THR A 32 9.52 10.63 -10.38
C THR A 32 9.11 10.41 -8.93
N LEU A 33 9.05 9.15 -8.49
CA LEU A 33 8.93 8.72 -7.10
C LEU A 33 10.31 8.51 -6.50
N THR A 34 10.60 9.14 -5.36
CA THR A 34 11.85 8.88 -4.59
C THR A 34 11.76 7.60 -3.77
N VAL A 35 10.54 7.12 -3.50
CA VAL A 35 10.28 5.94 -2.67
C VAL A 35 9.48 4.93 -3.50
N PRO A 36 9.88 3.65 -3.55
CA PRO A 36 9.06 2.62 -4.18
C PRO A 36 7.70 2.49 -3.50
N MET A 37 6.68 2.20 -4.30
CA MET A 37 5.30 2.05 -3.83
C MET A 37 4.78 0.66 -4.17
N VAL A 38 4.14 -0.02 -3.21
CA VAL A 38 3.53 -1.35 -3.41
C VAL A 38 2.03 -1.26 -3.18
N LEU A 39 1.23 -1.69 -4.17
CA LEU A 39 -0.22 -1.67 -4.14
C LEU A 39 -0.77 -3.08 -3.88
N VAL A 40 -1.40 -3.27 -2.72
CA VAL A 40 -2.02 -4.52 -2.27
C VAL A 40 -3.53 -4.37 -2.36
N LEU A 41 -4.14 -4.87 -3.45
CA LEU A 41 -5.56 -4.70 -3.71
C LEU A 41 -6.30 -6.02 -3.76
N HIS A 42 -7.41 -6.11 -3.02
CA HIS A 42 -8.36 -7.22 -3.19
C HIS A 42 -8.90 -7.22 -4.62
N ARG A 43 -8.62 -8.31 -5.34
CA ARG A 43 -9.04 -8.51 -6.72
C ARG A 43 -9.44 -9.96 -6.95
N LYS A 44 -10.29 -10.20 -7.94
CA LYS A 44 -10.64 -11.57 -8.35
C LYS A 44 -9.44 -12.20 -9.08
N ALA A 45 -9.16 -13.47 -8.83
CA ALA A 45 -8.13 -14.28 -9.48
C ALA A 45 -8.00 -14.08 -11.01
N GLN A 46 -9.15 -13.90 -11.68
CA GLN A 46 -9.25 -13.83 -13.14
C GLN A 46 -8.96 -12.43 -13.73
N SER A 47 -8.45 -11.48 -12.94
CA SER A 47 -8.35 -10.08 -13.37
C SER A 47 -7.18 -9.76 -14.31
N GLY A 48 -6.20 -10.66 -14.50
CA GLY A 48 -5.08 -10.51 -15.43
C GLY A 48 -4.28 -9.20 -15.27
N ASN A 49 -3.43 -8.88 -16.25
CA ASN A 49 -2.57 -7.67 -16.23
C ASN A 49 -3.34 -6.37 -16.53
N ILE A 50 -4.68 -6.38 -16.42
CA ILE A 50 -5.54 -5.24 -16.74
C ILE A 50 -5.22 -4.05 -15.83
N LEU A 51 -4.96 -4.28 -14.54
CA LEU A 51 -4.65 -3.17 -13.64
C LEU A 51 -3.33 -2.50 -14.03
N GLN A 52 -2.27 -3.28 -14.27
CA GLN A 52 -0.98 -2.74 -14.66
C GLN A 52 -1.13 -1.84 -15.90
N THR A 53 -1.84 -2.36 -16.91
CA THR A 53 -2.07 -1.64 -18.16
C THR A 53 -2.88 -0.36 -17.92
N LEU A 54 -3.91 -0.41 -17.07
CA LEU A 54 -4.75 0.74 -16.72
C LEU A 54 -3.95 1.82 -15.99
N LEU A 55 -3.21 1.46 -14.94
CA LEU A 55 -2.48 2.45 -14.14
C LEU A 55 -1.32 3.08 -14.93
N GLN A 56 -0.65 2.31 -15.79
CA GLN A 56 0.43 2.82 -16.64
C GLN A 56 -0.05 3.93 -17.60
N GLN A 57 -1.34 4.01 -17.93
CA GLN A 57 -1.89 5.10 -18.78
C GLN A 57 -1.86 6.46 -18.09
N PHE A 58 -1.74 6.52 -16.76
CA PHE A 58 -1.87 7.74 -15.98
C PHE A 58 -0.55 8.25 -15.39
N THR A 59 0.56 7.55 -15.61
CA THR A 59 1.87 7.94 -15.07
C THR A 59 3.01 7.49 -15.96
N ARG A 60 4.13 8.22 -15.89
CA ARG A 60 5.42 7.86 -16.50
C ARG A 60 6.25 6.95 -15.61
N ILE A 61 5.90 6.85 -14.33
CA ILE A 61 6.55 5.94 -13.40
C ILE A 61 6.25 4.51 -13.85
N PRO A 62 7.25 3.62 -13.92
CA PRO A 62 7.02 2.21 -14.22
C PRO A 62 6.00 1.59 -13.27
N VAL A 63 4.95 0.98 -13.84
CA VAL A 63 4.00 0.15 -13.12
C VAL A 63 4.28 -1.30 -13.44
N VAL A 64 4.65 -2.07 -12.43
CA VAL A 64 5.15 -3.45 -12.57
C VAL A 64 4.31 -4.39 -11.70
N GLU A 65 3.76 -5.45 -12.28
CA GLU A 65 3.19 -6.53 -11.47
C GLU A 65 4.32 -7.38 -10.89
N ILE A 66 4.25 -7.70 -9.60
CA ILE A 66 5.31 -8.44 -8.90
C ILE A 66 5.34 -9.89 -9.39
N GLU A 67 6.53 -10.34 -9.75
CA GLU A 67 6.87 -11.75 -9.95
C GLU A 67 7.66 -12.29 -8.75
N ASP A 68 7.80 -13.61 -8.63
CA ASP A 68 8.61 -14.19 -7.56
C ASP A 68 10.06 -13.67 -7.63
N LYS A 69 10.61 -13.26 -6.47
CA LYS A 69 11.95 -12.68 -6.32
C LYS A 69 12.15 -11.36 -7.08
N THR A 70 11.08 -10.59 -7.26
CA THR A 70 11.17 -9.24 -7.81
C THR A 70 12.07 -8.36 -6.95
N GLU A 71 13.04 -7.72 -7.59
CA GLU A 71 13.88 -6.72 -6.96
C GLU A 71 13.10 -5.40 -6.77
N VAL A 72 13.16 -4.82 -5.57
CA VAL A 72 12.63 -3.50 -5.22
C VAL A 72 13.54 -2.44 -5.81
N ARG A 73 12.99 -1.60 -6.69
CA ARG A 73 13.68 -0.50 -7.35
C ARG A 73 13.00 0.80 -6.99
N GLU A 74 13.79 1.83 -6.76
CA GLU A 74 13.32 3.20 -6.63
C GLU A 74 12.51 3.61 -7.87
N ASN A 75 11.68 4.65 -7.72
CA ASN A 75 10.86 5.17 -8.81
C ASN A 75 10.01 4.10 -9.52
N THR A 76 9.39 3.19 -8.75
CA THR A 76 8.57 2.11 -9.30
C THR A 76 7.30 1.93 -8.47
N ILE A 77 6.17 1.73 -9.15
CA ILE A 77 4.90 1.33 -8.55
C ILE A 77 4.70 -0.15 -8.82
N TYR A 78 4.60 -0.94 -7.76
CA TYR A 78 4.39 -2.37 -7.83
C TYR A 78 2.94 -2.74 -7.56
N ILE A 79 2.42 -3.71 -8.31
CA ILE A 79 1.10 -4.30 -8.09
C ILE A 79 1.30 -5.71 -7.59
N VAL A 80 0.64 -6.06 -6.48
CA VAL A 80 0.59 -7.45 -6.03
C VAL A 80 -0.38 -8.24 -6.92
N PRO A 81 0.05 -9.37 -7.51
CA PRO A 81 -0.81 -10.17 -8.36
C PRO A 81 -1.96 -10.80 -7.57
N ALA A 82 -3.04 -11.13 -8.27
CA ALA A 82 -4.17 -11.84 -7.68
C ALA A 82 -3.74 -13.23 -7.19
N ASP A 83 -4.38 -13.75 -6.14
CA ASP A 83 -4.12 -15.10 -5.61
C ASP A 83 -2.67 -15.34 -5.11
N TYR A 84 -1.91 -14.30 -4.81
CA TYR A 84 -0.67 -14.39 -4.04
C TYR A 84 -0.63 -13.34 -2.92
N HIS A 85 -0.02 -13.68 -1.79
CA HIS A 85 0.49 -12.68 -0.86
C HIS A 85 1.84 -12.17 -1.38
N VAL A 86 2.13 -10.89 -1.16
CA VAL A 86 3.52 -10.42 -1.27
C VAL A 86 4.16 -10.46 0.10
N LEU A 87 5.37 -11.03 0.16
CA LEU A 87 6.26 -11.00 1.30
C LEU A 87 7.54 -10.24 0.92
N PHE A 88 8.15 -9.58 1.90
CA PHE A 88 9.45 -8.92 1.79
C PHE A 88 10.50 -9.80 2.45
N GLU A 89 11.43 -10.32 1.66
CA GLU A 89 12.54 -11.13 2.19
C GLU A 89 13.61 -10.25 2.85
N ASN A 90 13.79 -9.07 2.30
CA ASN A 90 14.66 -8.00 2.76
C ASN A 90 14.31 -6.71 2.00
N ARG A 91 15.08 -5.62 2.20
CA ARG A 91 14.84 -4.32 1.56
C ARG A 91 15.01 -4.30 0.03
N LYS A 92 15.56 -5.37 -0.55
CA LYS A 92 15.83 -5.48 -1.99
C LYS A 92 14.92 -6.46 -2.71
N ASN A 93 14.34 -7.46 -2.04
CA ASN A 93 13.61 -8.54 -2.71
C ASN A 93 12.23 -8.76 -2.12
N MET A 94 11.26 -8.94 -3.01
CA MET A 94 9.91 -9.39 -2.71
C MET A 94 9.70 -10.79 -3.27
N SER A 95 8.95 -11.63 -2.57
CA SER A 95 8.54 -12.97 -3.02
C SER A 95 7.03 -13.12 -2.97
N LEU A 96 6.53 -14.07 -3.77
CA LEU A 96 5.12 -14.39 -3.81
C LEU A 96 4.85 -15.64 -2.99
N ASP A 97 3.89 -15.55 -2.08
CA ASP A 97 3.45 -16.66 -1.25
C ASP A 97 2.03 -17.09 -1.63
N SER A 98 1.87 -18.40 -1.85
CA SER A 98 0.61 -19.04 -2.25
C SER A 98 -0.01 -19.86 -1.13
N SER A 99 0.38 -19.59 0.12
CA SER A 99 -0.22 -20.20 1.31
C SER A 99 -1.71 -19.87 1.46
N GLU A 100 -2.34 -20.45 2.47
CA GLU A 100 -3.77 -20.34 2.70
C GLU A 100 -4.26 -18.89 2.78
N LYS A 101 -5.50 -18.65 2.34
CA LYS A 101 -6.10 -17.32 2.38
C LYS A 101 -6.20 -16.83 3.83
N MET A 102 -5.78 -15.59 4.06
CA MET A 102 -5.96 -14.90 5.33
C MET A 102 -7.19 -14.00 5.24
N ASN A 103 -8.11 -14.08 6.20
CA ASN A 103 -9.37 -13.32 6.18
C ASN A 103 -10.17 -13.49 4.86
N TYR A 104 -10.11 -14.69 4.27
CA TYR A 104 -10.70 -15.04 2.96
C TYR A 104 -10.09 -14.31 1.74
N SER A 105 -9.00 -13.57 1.94
CA SER A 105 -8.31 -12.76 0.94
C SER A 105 -6.94 -13.31 0.57
N ARG A 106 -6.61 -13.24 -0.73
CA ARG A 106 -5.27 -13.44 -1.28
C ARG A 106 -5.15 -12.61 -2.58
N PRO A 107 -4.40 -11.49 -2.58
CA PRO A 107 -3.57 -10.97 -1.50
C PRO A 107 -4.36 -10.56 -0.26
N SER A 108 -3.78 -10.79 0.92
CA SER A 108 -4.21 -10.19 2.19
C SER A 108 -3.34 -8.99 2.49
N ILE A 109 -3.98 -7.89 2.89
CA ILE A 109 -3.31 -6.64 3.26
C ILE A 109 -2.55 -6.83 4.58
N ASP A 110 -3.14 -7.52 5.55
CA ASP A 110 -2.51 -7.82 6.85
C ASP A 110 -1.18 -8.55 6.70
N VAL A 111 -1.13 -9.57 5.84
CA VAL A 111 0.09 -10.37 5.60
C VAL A 111 1.20 -9.48 5.03
N SER A 112 0.87 -8.68 4.01
CA SER A 112 1.85 -7.84 3.33
C SER A 112 2.31 -6.67 4.18
N PHE A 113 1.42 -6.06 4.96
CA PHE A 113 1.78 -5.00 5.90
C PHE A 113 2.69 -5.52 7.00
N ARG A 114 2.39 -6.69 7.58
CA ARG A 114 3.23 -7.33 8.60
C ARG A 114 4.63 -7.62 8.07
N SER A 115 4.72 -8.24 6.89
CA SER A 115 6.01 -8.56 6.29
C SER A 115 6.82 -7.30 5.98
N ALA A 116 6.19 -6.23 5.48
CA ALA A 116 6.86 -4.95 5.28
C ALA A 116 7.34 -4.34 6.60
N ALA A 117 6.52 -4.38 7.65
CA ALA A 117 6.84 -3.83 8.97
C ALA A 117 8.12 -4.44 9.55
N GLU A 118 8.29 -5.76 9.43
CA GLU A 118 9.45 -6.48 9.94
C GLU A 118 10.76 -6.09 9.23
N ILE A 119 10.68 -5.69 7.96
CA ILE A 119 11.85 -5.33 7.14
C ILE A 119 12.20 -3.84 7.22
N TYR A 120 11.18 -2.97 7.15
CA TYR A 120 11.37 -1.52 6.99
C TYR A 120 11.22 -0.74 8.30
N GLY A 121 10.47 -1.25 9.28
CA GLY A 121 10.29 -0.59 10.59
C GLY A 121 9.86 0.87 10.49
N GLU A 122 10.64 1.78 11.09
CA GLU A 122 10.37 3.22 11.07
C GLU A 122 10.55 3.89 9.69
N ASN A 123 11.17 3.19 8.73
CA ASN A 123 11.43 3.69 7.38
C ASN A 123 10.27 3.42 6.40
N MET A 124 9.05 3.15 6.86
CA MET A 124 7.93 2.93 5.95
C MET A 124 6.66 3.69 6.32
N ILE A 125 5.80 3.85 5.31
CA ILE A 125 4.44 4.35 5.43
C ILE A 125 3.50 3.25 4.92
N ALA A 126 2.52 2.88 5.74
CA ALA A 126 1.37 2.08 5.32
C ALA A 126 0.16 3.00 5.13
N VAL A 127 -0.53 2.87 3.99
CA VAL A 127 -1.77 3.58 3.70
C VAL A 127 -2.91 2.57 3.57
N LEU A 128 -3.98 2.72 4.35
CA LEU A 128 -5.17 1.87 4.25
C LEU A 128 -6.35 2.65 3.67
N LEU A 129 -6.90 2.14 2.56
CA LEU A 129 -7.98 2.76 1.79
C LEU A 129 -9.33 2.06 2.02
N SER A 130 -10.35 2.55 1.31
CA SER A 130 -11.71 2.00 1.22
C SER A 130 -11.75 0.47 1.07
N GLY A 131 -12.67 -0.18 1.79
CA GLY A 131 -12.85 -1.63 1.75
C GLY A 131 -13.98 -2.16 2.64
N ALA A 132 -14.46 -3.36 2.31
CA ALA A 132 -15.67 -3.97 2.87
C ALA A 132 -15.43 -4.92 4.08
N ASN A 133 -14.18 -5.10 4.51
CA ASN A 133 -13.79 -5.96 5.63
C ASN A 133 -12.63 -5.32 6.41
N ALA A 134 -12.16 -5.97 7.47
CA ALA A 134 -11.11 -5.44 8.35
C ALA A 134 -9.68 -5.83 7.91
N ASP A 135 -9.48 -6.41 6.72
CA ASP A 135 -8.15 -6.81 6.27
C ASP A 135 -7.24 -5.58 6.12
N GLY A 136 -6.12 -5.59 6.82
CA GLY A 136 -5.16 -4.49 6.93
C GLY A 136 -5.11 -3.87 8.32
N VAL A 137 -6.15 -4.00 9.15
CA VAL A 137 -6.20 -3.40 10.50
C VAL A 137 -5.18 -4.04 11.44
N GLU A 138 -5.08 -5.37 11.44
CA GLU A 138 -4.05 -6.09 12.22
C GLU A 138 -2.65 -5.71 11.71
N GLY A 139 -2.48 -5.69 10.38
CA GLY A 139 -1.26 -5.27 9.70
C GLY A 139 -0.81 -3.87 10.12
N LEU A 140 -1.72 -2.90 10.18
CA LEU A 140 -1.42 -1.55 10.66
C LEU A 140 -0.97 -1.55 12.13
N SER A 141 -1.55 -2.39 12.99
CA SER A 141 -1.07 -2.58 14.37
C SER A 141 0.40 -3.03 14.39
N HIS A 142 0.77 -3.96 13.50
CA HIS A 142 2.15 -4.41 13.34
C HIS A 142 3.08 -3.30 12.84
N ILE A 143 2.61 -2.45 11.92
CA ILE A 143 3.36 -1.28 11.44
C ILE A 143 3.69 -0.34 12.61
N LYS A 144 2.68 0.02 13.43
CA LYS A 144 2.90 0.90 14.59
C LYS A 144 3.82 0.29 15.64
N ARG A 145 3.70 -1.01 15.92
CA ARG A 145 4.61 -1.72 16.84
C ARG A 145 6.07 -1.67 16.38
N ASN A 146 6.31 -1.55 15.07
CA ASN A 146 7.64 -1.40 14.47
C ASN A 146 8.00 0.07 14.18
N ASN A 147 7.30 1.04 14.78
CA ASN A 147 7.50 2.48 14.62
C ASN A 147 7.28 3.03 13.19
N GLY A 148 6.68 2.25 12.30
CA GLY A 148 6.28 2.72 10.98
C GLY A 148 5.11 3.69 11.05
N LYS A 149 4.90 4.46 9.97
CA LYS A 149 3.84 5.46 9.89
C LYS A 149 2.57 4.86 9.28
N VAL A 150 1.41 5.25 9.80
CA VAL A 150 0.10 4.76 9.36
C VAL A 150 -0.76 5.92 8.90
N TRP A 151 -1.19 5.85 7.64
CA TRP A 151 -2.15 6.77 7.04
C TRP A 151 -3.44 6.02 6.73
N ILE A 152 -4.59 6.59 7.09
CA ILE A 152 -5.89 5.94 6.90
C ILE A 152 -6.77 6.88 6.09
N GLN A 153 -7.40 6.37 5.03
CA GLN A 153 -8.40 7.15 4.28
C GLN A 153 -9.49 7.63 5.24
N ASP A 154 -9.86 8.91 5.15
CA ASP A 154 -11.00 9.45 5.90
C ASP A 154 -12.25 8.61 5.59
N PRO A 155 -12.85 7.92 6.59
CA PRO A 155 -14.00 7.05 6.35
C PRO A 155 -15.17 7.78 5.67
N GLU A 156 -15.32 9.09 5.91
CA GLU A 156 -16.37 9.92 5.30
C GLU A 156 -16.17 10.15 3.79
N THR A 157 -14.98 9.83 3.27
CA THR A 157 -14.65 9.93 1.85
C THR A 157 -14.53 8.57 1.16
N ALA A 158 -14.66 7.48 1.92
CA ALA A 158 -14.57 6.13 1.39
C ALA A 158 -15.89 5.72 0.75
N GLU A 159 -15.82 5.10 -0.43
CA GLU A 159 -17.02 4.50 -1.06
C GLU A 159 -17.53 3.32 -0.23
N VAL A 160 -16.60 2.54 0.34
CA VAL A 160 -16.89 1.51 1.33
C VAL A 160 -16.02 1.76 2.56
N ASP A 161 -16.69 2.19 3.62
CA ASP A 161 -16.06 2.81 4.78
C ASP A 161 -15.69 1.85 5.91
N TYR A 162 -16.14 0.59 5.85
CA TYR A 162 -15.95 -0.39 6.93
C TYR A 162 -14.47 -0.54 7.31
N MET A 163 -13.60 -0.80 6.33
CA MET A 163 -12.16 -0.99 6.53
C MET A 163 -11.47 0.24 7.16
N PRO A 164 -11.55 1.45 6.56
CA PRO A 164 -10.89 2.62 7.15
C PRO A 164 -11.54 3.09 8.46
N ARG A 165 -12.87 2.91 8.65
CA ARG A 165 -13.52 3.24 9.92
C ARG A 165 -12.98 2.38 11.05
N HIS A 166 -12.92 1.07 10.83
CA HIS A 166 -12.40 0.13 11.83
C HIS A 166 -10.94 0.41 12.18
N ALA A 167 -10.11 0.68 11.16
CA ALA A 167 -8.71 1.08 11.38
C ALA A 167 -8.59 2.36 12.23
N LYS A 168 -9.41 3.38 11.95
CA LYS A 168 -9.42 4.65 12.68
C LYS A 168 -9.84 4.48 14.14
N GLU A 169 -10.71 3.53 14.44
CA GLU A 169 -11.22 3.25 15.78
C GLU A 169 -10.24 2.43 16.62
N GLU A 170 -9.47 1.52 16.01
CA GLU A 170 -8.65 0.54 16.74
C GLU A 170 -7.15 0.82 16.73
N ILE A 171 -6.64 1.59 15.76
CA ILE A 171 -5.21 1.75 15.52
C ILE A 171 -4.77 3.20 15.73
N ASP A 172 -3.62 3.40 16.38
CA ASP A 172 -2.97 4.70 16.43
C ASP A 172 -2.44 5.08 15.03
N TYR A 173 -2.75 6.28 14.55
CA TYR A 173 -2.44 6.70 13.19
C TYR A 173 -1.73 8.05 13.14
N ASP A 174 -0.96 8.27 12.09
CA ASP A 174 -0.18 9.48 11.88
C ASP A 174 -0.94 10.50 11.02
N LEU A 175 -1.85 10.02 10.15
CA LEU A 175 -2.60 10.90 9.25
C LEU A 175 -3.94 10.29 8.84
N ILE A 176 -4.99 11.12 8.85
CA ILE A 176 -6.23 10.85 8.12
C ILE A 176 -6.15 11.54 6.76
N ILE A 177 -6.23 10.76 5.68
CA ILE A 177 -6.04 11.25 4.30
C ILE A 177 -7.38 11.39 3.58
N LYS A 178 -7.64 12.57 3.01
CA LYS A 178 -8.64 12.70 1.96
C LYS A 178 -8.02 12.28 0.63
N PRO A 179 -8.73 11.55 -0.24
CA PRO A 179 -8.22 11.10 -1.53
C PRO A 179 -7.54 12.18 -2.37
N ALA A 180 -8.08 13.41 -2.35
CA ALA A 180 -7.56 14.52 -3.11
C ALA A 180 -6.14 14.97 -2.70
N ASP A 181 -5.76 14.73 -1.44
CA ASP A 181 -4.53 15.20 -0.83
C ASP A 181 -3.43 14.12 -0.81
N LEU A 182 -3.76 12.86 -1.07
CA LEU A 182 -2.83 11.72 -0.93
C LEU A 182 -1.58 11.89 -1.80
N ALA A 183 -1.74 12.29 -3.06
CA ALA A 183 -0.62 12.53 -3.96
C ALA A 183 0.30 13.66 -3.44
N ASP A 184 -0.27 14.73 -2.89
CA ASP A 184 0.50 15.84 -2.35
C ASP A 184 1.34 15.42 -1.15
N TYR A 185 0.79 14.57 -0.26
CA TYR A 185 1.55 14.01 0.85
C TYR A 185 2.71 13.14 0.37
N ILE A 186 2.46 12.27 -0.62
CA ILE A 186 3.50 11.40 -1.19
C ILE A 186 4.60 12.23 -1.88
N ASN A 187 4.21 13.22 -2.70
CA ASN A 187 5.14 14.10 -3.40
C ASN A 187 6.04 14.89 -2.44
N ARG A 188 5.58 15.20 -1.22
CA ARG A 188 6.36 15.91 -0.20
C ARG A 188 7.43 15.05 0.46
N LEU A 189 7.34 13.72 0.37
CA LEU A 189 8.37 12.82 0.91
C LEU A 189 9.70 12.97 0.17
N SER A 190 9.66 13.38 -1.11
CA SER A 190 10.84 13.60 -1.94
C SER A 190 11.71 14.81 -1.53
N TYR A 191 11.24 15.64 -0.60
CA TYR A 191 11.90 16.90 -0.21
C TYR A 191 12.51 16.86 1.20
N ASN A 192 12.44 15.73 1.91
CA ASN A 192 12.94 15.60 3.29
C ASN A 192 14.18 14.73 3.38
#